data_AF-A0A372E256-F1
#
_entry.id   AF-A0A372E256-F1
#
_cell.length_a   1.000
_cell.length_b   1.000
_cell.length_c   1.000
_cell.angle_alpha   90.00
_cell.angle_beta   90.00
_cell.angle_gamma   90.00
#
_symmetry.space_group_name_H-M   'P 1'
#
loop_
_entity.id
_entity.type
_entity.pdbx_description
1 polymer ?
#
loop_
_entity_poly.entity_id
_entity_poly.type
_entity_poly.pdbx_seq_one_letter_code
_entity_poly.pdbx_strand_id
1 'polypeptide(L)' 'MQQYARCVNARNRPADYIGDWPARGQVYPVQLRRNAHSGDWQVHVLGFYAERPYGAFARHRFEPVAQVWLN' A
#
# COMPACT_ATOMS: atom_id res chain seq x y z
N MET A 1 -1.11 3.48 16.54
CA MET A 1 0.24 3.23 15.97
C MET A 1 0.20 3.44 14.47
N GLN A 2 1.10 4.26 13.93
CA GLN A 2 1.21 4.56 12.49
C GLN A 2 2.40 3.81 11.89
N GLN A 3 2.21 3.15 10.75
CA GLN A 3 3.29 2.51 10.01
C GLN A 3 3.63 3.32 8.77
N TYR A 4 4.90 3.32 8.39
CA TYR A 4 5.37 3.93 7.15
C TYR A 4 6.14 2.91 6.32
N ALA A 5 5.91 2.92 5.01
CA ALA A 5 6.62 2.06 4.08
C ALA A 5 7.00 2.81 2.81
N ARG A 6 8.18 2.49 2.27
CA ARG A 6 8.68 3.00 1.00
C ARG A 6 8.21 2.13 -0.15
N CYS A 7 7.70 2.73 -1.22
CA CYS A 7 7.44 1.98 -2.44
C CYS A 7 8.76 1.61 -3.14
N VAL A 8 9.06 0.33 -3.26
CA VAL A 8 10.26 -0.19 -3.93
C VAL A 8 9.96 -0.69 -5.35
N ASN A 9 8.69 -1.02 -5.64
CA ASN A 9 8.22 -1.45 -6.95
C ASN A 9 6.88 -0.78 -7.31
N ALA A 10 6.93 0.16 -8.25
CA ALA A 10 5.79 0.88 -8.82
C ALA A 10 5.42 0.41 -10.25
N ARG A 11 6.03 -0.68 -10.76
CA ARG A 11 5.78 -1.17 -12.14
C ARG A 11 4.41 -1.83 -12.26
N ASN A 12 4.00 -2.23 -13.46
CA ASN A 12 2.80 -3.06 -13.71
C ASN A 12 1.53 -2.48 -13.08
N ARG A 13 1.27 -1.19 -13.30
CA ARG A 13 -0.06 -0.61 -13.05
C ARG A 13 -1.05 -1.25 -14.03
N PRO A 14 -2.17 -1.85 -13.56
CA PRO A 14 -3.18 -2.38 -14.47
C PRO A 14 -3.71 -1.28 -15.41
N ALA A 15 -4.00 -1.65 -16.65
CA ALA A 15 -4.44 -0.67 -17.66
C ALA A 15 -5.80 -0.05 -17.31
N ASP A 16 -6.65 -0.80 -16.62
CA ASP A 16 -7.96 -0.44 -16.12
C ASP A 16 -7.94 0.14 -14.69
N TYR A 17 -6.75 0.40 -14.13
CA TYR A 17 -6.63 0.94 -12.77
C TYR A 17 -7.03 2.42 -12.69
N ILE A 18 -8.07 2.70 -11.91
CA ILE A 18 -8.54 4.06 -11.60
C ILE A 18 -8.23 4.38 -10.14
N GLY A 19 -7.43 5.43 -9.92
CA GLY A 19 -7.03 5.89 -8.60
C GLY A 19 -5.56 6.30 -8.50
N ASP A 20 -5.14 6.53 -7.27
CA ASP A 20 -3.77 6.85 -6.89
C ASP A 20 -2.87 5.64 -7.02
N TRP A 21 -1.67 5.84 -7.56
CA TRP A 21 -0.68 4.80 -7.74
C TRP A 21 0.63 5.23 -7.07
N PRO A 22 1.30 4.34 -6.31
CA PRO A 22 2.49 4.73 -5.56
C PRO A 22 3.66 4.99 -6.51
N ALA A 23 4.48 5.99 -6.18
CA ALA A 23 5.70 6.30 -6.90
C ALA A 23 6.90 5.64 -6.21
N ARG A 24 7.81 5.05 -7.01
CA ARG A 24 9.01 4.39 -6.49
C ARG A 24 9.89 5.38 -5.72
N GLY A 25 10.34 4.99 -4.53
CA GLY A 25 11.17 5.80 -3.63
C GLY A 25 10.39 6.64 -2.63
N GLN A 26 9.10 6.93 -2.89
CA GLN A 26 8.25 7.67 -1.96
C GLN A 26 7.89 6.84 -0.73
N VAL A 27 7.76 7.51 0.42
CA VAL A 27 7.36 6.93 1.70
C VAL A 27 5.93 7.33 1.99
N TYR A 28 5.11 6.35 2.36
CA TYR A 28 3.69 6.56 2.62
C TYR A 28 3.31 6.07 4.02
N PRO A 29 2.33 6.72 4.68
CA PRO A 29 1.63 6.11 5.79
C PRO A 29 0.83 4.91 5.28
N VAL A 30 0.94 3.76 5.94
CA VAL A 30 0.29 2.51 5.50
C VAL A 30 -0.40 1.76 6.64
N GLN A 31 -1.30 0.86 6.25
CA GLN A 31 -1.83 -0.21 7.09
C GLN A 31 -1.63 -1.57 6.42
N LEU A 32 -1.09 -2.53 7.16
CA LEU A 32 -1.06 -3.93 6.74
C LEU A 32 -2.35 -4.63 7.15
N ARG A 33 -3.01 -5.28 6.20
CA ARG A 33 -4.23 -6.07 6.45
C ARG A 33 -4.11 -7.41 5.74
N ARG A 34 -4.82 -8.42 6.25
CA ARG A 34 -4.97 -9.69 5.53
C ARG A 34 -6.11 -9.57 4.54
N ASN A 35 -5.90 -10.06 3.33
CA ASN A 35 -6.97 -10.26 2.37
C ASN A 35 -7.99 -11.25 2.96
N ALA A 36 -9.28 -10.90 2.92
CA ALA A 36 -10.32 -11.73 3.54
C ALA A 36 -10.53 -13.07 2.84
N HIS A 37 -10.19 -13.18 1.56
CA HIS A 37 -10.35 -14.39 0.76
C HIS A 37 -9.09 -15.24 0.73
N SER A 38 -7.92 -14.65 0.43
CA SER A 38 -6.66 -15.41 0.32
C SER A 38 -5.86 -15.51 1.63
N GLY A 39 -6.13 -14.65 2.61
CA GLY A 39 -5.35 -14.56 3.86
C GLY A 39 -3.98 -13.87 3.72
N ASP A 40 -3.58 -13.50 2.50
CA ASP A 40 -2.30 -12.86 2.23
C ASP A 40 -2.23 -11.45 2.80
N TRP A 41 -1.01 -11.02 3.16
CA TRP A 41 -0.77 -9.66 3.60
C TRP A 41 -0.81 -8.67 2.42
N GLN A 42 -1.60 -7.63 2.59
CA GLN A 42 -1.73 -6.51 1.66
C GLN A 42 -1.43 -5.18 2.36
N VAL A 43 -0.95 -4.22 1.58
CA VAL A 43 -0.62 -2.87 2.02
C VAL A 43 -1.71 -1.93 1.55
N HIS A 44 -2.33 -1.22 2.48
CA HIS A 44 -3.21 -0.09 2.21
C HIS A 44 -2.45 1.20 2.45
N VAL A 45 -2.30 2.02 1.42
CA VAL A 45 -1.73 3.36 1.56
C VAL A 45 -2.82 4.29 2.09
N LEU A 46 -2.57 4.95 3.22
CA LEU A 46 -3.55 5.84 3.83
C LEU A 46 -3.65 7.12 3.00
N GLY A 47 -4.88 7.53 2.71
CA GLY A 47 -5.18 8.71 1.87
C GLY A 47 -5.24 8.43 0.37
N PHE A 48 -4.90 7.22 -0.09
CA PHE A 48 -5.09 6.86 -1.50
C PHE A 48 -6.55 6.57 -1.80
N TYR A 49 -7.02 7.10 -2.92
CA TYR A 49 -8.26 6.71 -3.58
C TYR A 49 -7.99 5.63 -4.63
N ALA A 50 -8.86 4.64 -4.71
CA ALA A 50 -8.91 3.70 -5.82
C ALA A 50 -10.33 3.15 -5.98
N GLU A 51 -10.78 3.02 -7.23
CA GLU A 51 -12.04 2.34 -7.50
C GLU A 51 -11.92 0.84 -7.22
N ARG A 52 -13.05 0.21 -6.85
CA ARG A 52 -13.07 -1.24 -6.66
C ARG A 52 -12.67 -1.94 -7.97
N PRO A 53 -11.87 -3.02 -7.91
CA PRO A 53 -11.45 -3.75 -6.72
C PRO A 53 -10.12 -3.28 -6.08
N TYR A 54 -9.55 -2.15 -6.50
CA TYR A 54 -8.12 -1.84 -6.37
C TYR A 54 -7.68 -1.12 -5.08
N GLY A 55 -8.31 -1.42 -3.94
CA GLY A 55 -8.05 -0.71 -2.67
C GLY A 55 -6.80 -1.14 -1.88
N ALA A 56 -5.97 -2.04 -2.41
CA ALA A 56 -4.81 -2.59 -1.71
C ALA A 56 -3.69 -3.04 -2.66
N PHE A 57 -2.45 -3.04 -2.17
CA PHE A 57 -1.27 -3.44 -2.92
C PHE A 57 -0.62 -4.69 -2.34
N ALA A 58 0.05 -5.47 -3.19
CA ALA A 58 0.86 -6.60 -2.75
C ALA A 58 2.01 -6.13 -1.83
N ARG A 59 2.23 -6.86 -0.72
CA ARG A 59 3.23 -6.51 0.29
C ARG A 59 4.64 -6.28 -0.27
N HIS A 60 5.08 -7.10 -1.22
CA HIS A 60 6.43 -7.03 -1.80
C HIS A 60 6.72 -5.74 -2.58
N ARG A 61 5.70 -4.90 -2.86
CA ARG A 61 5.90 -3.59 -3.48
C ARG A 61 6.43 -2.53 -2.51
N PHE A 62 6.37 -2.81 -1.21
CA PHE A 62 6.68 -1.87 -0.16
C PHE A 62 7.68 -2.45 0.84
N GLU A 63 8.63 -1.62 1.25
CA GLU A 63 9.59 -1.92 2.32
C GLU A 63 9.23 -1.09 3.56
N PRO A 64 8.99 -1.71 4.73
CA PRO A 64 8.75 -0.96 5.97
C PRO A 64 9.95 -0.08 6.33
N VAL A 65 9.71 1.18 6.71
CA VAL A 65 10.80 2.11 7.08
C VAL A 65 10.65 2.70 8.48
N ALA A 66 9.44 2.75 9.03
CA ALA A 66 9.22 3.22 10.40
C ALA A 66 7.89 2.72 10.98
N GLN A 67 7.86 2.64 12.31
CA GLN A 67 6.66 2.42 13.10
C GLN A 67 6.65 3.45 14.23
N VAL A 68 5.61 4.27 14.31
CA VAL A 68 5.52 5.39 15.25
C VAL A 68 4.30 5.24 16.14
N TRP A 69 4.49 5.42 17.44
CA TRP A 69 3.40 5.58 18.40
C TRP A 69 2.99 7.04 18.43
N LEU A 70 1.71 7.30 18.16
CA LEU A 70 1.12 8.63 18.32
C LEU A 70 0.55 8.64 19.74
N ASN A 71 1.13 9.48 20.60
CA ASN A 71 0.69 9.69 21.98
C ASN A 71 -0.46 10.70 22.01
#